data_AF-A0A8T5LZY9-F1
#
_entry.id   AF-A0A8T5LZY9-F1
#
_cell.length_a   1.000
_cell.length_b   1.000
_cell.length_c   1.000
_cell.angle_alpha   90.00
_cell.angle_beta   90.00
_cell.angle_gamma   90.00
#
_symmetry.space_group_name_H-M   'P 1'
#
loop_
_entity.id
_entity.type
_entity.pdbx_description
1 polymer ?
#
loop_
_entity_poly.entity_id
_entity_poly.type
_entity_poly.pdbx_seq_one_letter_code
_entity_poly.pdbx_strand_id
1 'polypeptide(L)' 'MFIRNGLFIPPEKAVLPISHIEFSYGFGVYESIRVRRKKPFFAMDHAERLLQSAQIIGLDHSFSAKQILD' A
#
# COMPACT_ATOMS: atom_id res chain seq x y z
N MET A 1 12.16 -7.62 -1.86
CA MET A 1 12.38 -6.19 -1.56
C MET A 1 11.03 -5.59 -1.25
N PHE A 2 10.94 -4.77 -0.22
CA PHE A 2 9.72 -4.09 0.19
C PHE A 2 9.94 -2.58 0.21
N ILE A 3 8.88 -1.80 0.05
CA ILE A 3 8.90 -0.35 0.23
C ILE A 3 8.06 -0.03 1.46
N ARG A 4 8.61 0.75 2.39
CA ARG A 4 7.87 1.26 3.56
C ARG A 4 8.12 2.76 3.67
N ASN A 5 7.05 3.55 3.57
CA ASN A 5 7.10 5.03 3.62
C ASN A 5 8.17 5.62 2.68
N GLY A 6 8.18 5.17 1.42
CA GLY A 6 9.12 5.63 0.39
C GLY A 6 10.54 5.05 0.48
N LEU A 7 10.84 4.20 1.46
CA LEU A 7 12.16 3.60 1.64
C LEU A 7 12.19 2.12 1.24
N PHE A 8 13.16 1.74 0.41
CA PHE A 8 13.45 0.35 0.13
C PHE A 8 14.05 -0.33 1.36
N ILE A 9 13.42 -1.41 1.81
CA ILE A 9 13.87 -2.21 2.94
C ILE A 9 14.08 -3.68 2.53
N PRO A 10 15.05 -4.36 3.13
CA PRO A 10 15.25 -5.79 2.93
C PRO A 10 14.16 -6.59 3.67
N PRO A 11 13.85 -7.83 3.24
CA PRO A 11 12.78 -8.64 3.84
C PRO A 11 12.87 -8.79 5.36
N GLU A 12 14.07 -8.91 5.91
CA GLU A 12 14.31 -9.12 7.34
C GLU A 12 13.91 -7.89 8.19
N LYS A 13 13.82 -6.70 7.56
CA LYS A 13 13.36 -5.46 8.19
C LYS A 13 11.88 -5.16 7.90
N ALA A 14 11.25 -5.90 7.00
CA ALA A 14 9.82 -5.76 6.67
C ALA A 14 8.95 -6.50 7.70
N VAL A 15 9.08 -6.09 8.97
CA VAL A 15 8.39 -6.70 10.11
C VAL A 15 7.25 -5.82 10.60
N LEU A 16 6.21 -6.46 11.12
CA LEU A 16 5.03 -5.83 11.70
C LEU A 16 4.82 -6.38 13.12
N PRO A 17 4.79 -5.55 14.17
CA PRO A 17 4.54 -6.03 15.53
C PRO A 17 3.12 -6.62 15.67
N ILE A 18 2.98 -7.73 16.39
CA ILE A 18 1.69 -8.41 16.58
C ILE A 18 0.66 -7.50 17.29
N SER A 19 1.13 -6.61 18.17
CA SER A 19 0.29 -5.67 18.91
C SER A 19 -0.33 -4.56 18.06
N HIS A 20 0.06 -4.43 16.80
CA HIS A 20 -0.50 -3.43 15.90
C HIS A 20 -1.91 -3.82 15.44
N ILE A 21 -2.76 -2.81 15.21
CA ILE A 21 -4.18 -3.01 14.88
C ILE A 21 -4.37 -3.65 13.49
N GLU A 22 -3.49 -3.33 12.56
CA GLU A 22 -3.47 -3.89 11.21
C GLU A 22 -3.26 -5.41 11.23
N PHE A 23 -2.48 -5.93 12.19
CA PHE A 23 -2.30 -7.36 12.36
C PHE A 23 -3.41 -7.98 13.22
N SER A 24 -3.71 -7.38 14.37
CA SER A 24 -4.65 -7.93 15.37
C SER A 24 -6.09 -7.97 14.89
N TYR A 25 -6.51 -7.01 14.06
CA TYR A 25 -7.90 -6.85 13.61
C TYR A 25 -8.06 -6.83 12.09
N GLY A 26 -6.96 -6.96 11.33
CA GLY A 26 -7.01 -6.81 9.88
C GLY A 26 -7.41 -5.39 9.45
N PHE A 27 -7.15 -4.37 10.28
CA PHE A 27 -7.51 -2.99 9.97
C PHE A 27 -6.52 -2.38 8.97
N GLY A 28 -6.84 -2.52 7.69
CA GLY A 28 -6.04 -1.98 6.59
C GLY A 28 -6.65 -2.28 5.22
N VAL A 29 -6.09 -1.68 4.18
CA VAL A 29 -6.48 -1.89 2.78
C VAL A 29 -5.25 -2.21 1.94
N TYR A 30 -5.44 -2.88 0.81
CA TYR A 30 -4.35 -3.25 -0.09
C TYR A 30 -4.82 -3.29 -1.54
N GLU A 31 -3.85 -3.32 -2.45
CA GLU A 31 -4.08 -3.48 -3.88
C GLU A 31 -3.10 -4.50 -4.48
N SER A 32 -3.57 -5.18 -5.52
CA SER A 32 -2.78 -6.10 -6.33
C SER A 32 -2.79 -5.62 -7.78
N ILE A 33 -1.62 -5.26 -8.30
CA ILE A 33 -1.49 -4.71 -9.65
C ILE A 33 -0.80 -5.71 -10.56
N ARG A 34 -1.40 -5.96 -11.72
CA ARG A 34 -0.78 -6.81 -12.74
C ARG A 34 0.29 -6.04 -13.49
N VAL A 35 1.49 -6.61 -13.56
CA VAL A 35 2.60 -6.09 -14.37
C VAL A 35 2.86 -7.04 -15.55
N ARG A 36 2.90 -6.50 -16.76
CA ARG A 36 3.27 -7.26 -17.97
C ARG A 36 4.25 -6.45 -18.80
N ARG A 37 5.35 -7.08 -19.22
CA ARG A 37 6.41 -6.40 -20.02
C ARG A 37 6.87 -5.08 -19.39
N LYS A 38 7.12 -5.11 -18.07
CA LYS A 38 7.55 -3.95 -17.27
C LYS A 38 6.56 -2.79 -17.20
N LYS A 39 5.29 -3.00 -17.56
CA LYS A 39 4.22 -2.00 -17.45
C LYS A 39 3.16 -2.46 -16.44
N PRO A 40 2.91 -1.69 -15.36
CA PRO A 40 1.75 -1.92 -14.49
C PRO A 40 0.48 -1.52 -15.23
N PHE A 41 -0.57 -2.34 -15.12
CA PHE A 41 -1.84 -2.09 -15.79
C PHE A 41 -2.74 -1.26 -14.87
N PHE A 42 -3.37 -0.21 -15.41
CA PHE A 42 -4.32 0.64 -14.68
C PHE A 42 -3.76 1.19 -13.35
N ALA A 43 -2.46 1.51 -13.32
CA ALA A 43 -1.76 1.84 -12.07
C ALA A 43 -2.39 3.01 -11.31
N MET A 44 -2.81 4.06 -12.02
CA MET A 44 -3.49 5.21 -11.44
C MET A 44 -4.85 4.83 -10.84
N ASP A 45 -5.65 4.06 -11.58
CA ASP A 45 -6.98 3.60 -11.11
C ASP A 45 -6.85 2.74 -9.84
N HIS A 46 -5.85 1.87 -9.78
CA HIS A 46 -5.55 1.08 -8.58
C HIS A 46 -5.10 1.97 -7.41
N ALA A 47 -4.24 2.97 -7.64
CA ALA A 47 -3.79 3.88 -6.59
C ALA A 47 -4.93 4.75 -6.03
N GLU A 48 -5.81 5.25 -6.89
CA GLU A 48 -7.02 5.99 -6.48
C GLU A 48 -7.97 5.10 -5.69
N ARG A 49 -8.19 3.85 -6.13
CA ARG A 49 -9.02 2.88 -5.41
C ARG A 49 -8.45 2.51 -4.04
N LEU A 50 -7.14 2.40 -3.91
CA LEU A 50 -6.48 2.19 -2.62
C LEU A 50 -6.82 3.32 -1.63
N LEU A 51 -6.69 4.58 -2.06
CA LEU A 51 -7.01 5.73 -1.23
C LEU A 51 -8.50 5.83 -0.89
N GLN A 52 -9.37 5.55 -1.87
CA GLN A 52 -10.81 5.49 -1.63
C GLN A 52 -11.17 4.40 -0.61
N SER A 53 -10.52 3.24 -0.69
CA SER A 53 -10.73 2.14 0.25
C SER A 53 -10.29 2.52 1.67
N ALA A 54 -9.15 3.21 1.81
CA ALA A 54 -8.70 3.75 3.08
C ALA A 54 -9.72 4.74 3.67
N GLN A 55 -10.23 5.66 2.84
CA GLN A 55 -11.26 6.62 3.24
C GLN A 55 -12.55 5.95 3.73
N ILE A 56 -13.02 4.89 3.05
CA ILE A 56 -14.26 4.16 3.43
C ILE A 56 -14.19 3.60 4.85
N ILE A 57 -13.02 3.16 5.31
CA ILE A 57 -12.82 2.62 6.65
C ILE A 57 -12.34 3.67 7.67
N GLY A 58 -12.27 4.95 7.27
CA GLY A 58 -11.76 6.03 8.12
C GLY A 58 -10.25 5.98 8.37
N LEU A 59 -9.48 5.36 7.47
CA LEU A 59 -8.02 5.33 7.52
C LEU A 59 -7.46 6.53 6.73
N ASP A 60 -6.82 7.46 7.43
CA ASP A 60 -6.11 8.57 6.79
C ASP A 60 -4.79 8.08 6.17
N HIS A 61 -4.53 8.50 4.94
CA HIS A 61 -3.33 8.11 4.20
C HIS A 61 -2.45 9.32 3.87
N SER A 62 -1.18 9.28 4.26
CA SER A 62 -0.23 10.41 4.15
C SER A 62 0.30 10.67 2.74
N PHE A 63 -0.01 9.81 1.77
CA PHE A 63 0.45 9.92 0.38
C PHE A 63 -0.73 10.08 -0.58
N SER A 64 -0.53 10.87 -1.63
CA SER A 64 -1.45 10.95 -2.78
C SER A 64 -1.27 9.78 -3.75
N ALA A 65 -2.24 9.55 -4.63
CA ALA A 65 -2.20 8.49 -5.64
C ALA A 65 -0.95 8.58 -6.53
N LYS A 66 -0.55 9.82 -6.87
CA LYS A 66 0.65 10.07 -7.65
C LYS A 66 1.91 9.66 -6.90
N GLN A 67 2.05 10.05 -5.63
CA GLN A 67 3.22 9.71 -4.80
C GLN A 67 3.36 8.20 -4.53
N ILE A 68 2.26 7.43 -4.61
CA ILE A 68 2.31 5.96 -4.50
C ILE A 68 2.95 5.33 -5.73
N LEU A 69 2.88 6.00 -6.89
CA LEU A 69 3.40 5.53 -8.17
C LEU A 69 4.80 6.07 -8.49
N ASP A 70 5.27 7.07 -7.75
CA ASP A 70 6.60 7.69 -7.87
C ASP A 70 7.69 6.84 -7.19
#